data_AF-A0A0R3W0J3-F1
#
_entry.id   AF-A0A0R3W0J3-F1
#
_cell.length_a   1.000
_cell.length_b   1.000
_cell.length_c   1.000
_cell.angle_alpha   90.00
_cell.angle_beta   90.00
_cell.angle_gamma   90.00
#
_symmetry.space_group_name_H-M   'P 1'
#
loop_
_entity.id
_entity.type
_entity.pdbx_description
1 polymer ?
#
loop_
_entity_poly.entity_id
_entity_poly.type
_entity_poly.pdbx_seq_one_letter_code
_entity_poly.pdbx_strand_id
1 'polypeptide(L)'
;MLLRVKSWALNAVNPFLFTVATLTGHVIRAYKFYTAVMDNGPARKFDMAHKLQKAGERISDMAEVSTVRKEDFEMSKGHTEYEDLLQCNNLPSSATPRGHQFPAAFMIMASGLEKVSSPLSPLALSYGHTSLLPMS
;
A
#
# COMPACT_ATOMS: atom_id res chain seq x y z
N MET A 1 6.65 5.62 11.52
CA MET A 1 7.48 6.25 10.47
C MET A 1 6.64 6.96 9.40
N LEU A 2 5.71 6.29 8.71
CA LEU A 2 4.88 6.89 7.65
C LEU A 2 4.06 8.12 8.10
N LEU A 3 3.47 8.09 9.29
CA LEU A 3 2.75 9.24 9.88
C LEU A 3 3.61 10.53 9.88
N ARG A 4 4.88 10.42 10.27
CA ARG A 4 5.82 11.55 10.34
C ARG A 4 6.17 12.06 8.93
N VAL A 5 6.42 11.13 7.99
CA VAL A 5 6.71 11.47 6.59
C VAL A 5 5.53 12.18 5.94
N LYS A 6 4.29 11.75 6.20
CA LYS A 6 3.08 12.45 5.76
C LYS A 6 3.06 13.90 6.25
N SER A 7 3.36 14.14 7.54
CA SER A 7 3.38 15.50 8.08
C SER A 7 4.41 16.41 7.39
N TRP A 8 5.56 15.87 7.00
CA TRP A 8 6.55 16.62 6.20
C TRP A 8 6.08 16.84 4.77
N ALA A 9 5.47 15.84 4.16
CA ALA A 9 4.97 15.91 2.79
C ALA A 9 3.92 17.02 2.60
N LEU A 10 3.09 17.31 3.61
CA LEU A 10 2.12 18.41 3.53
C LEU A 10 2.75 19.79 3.26
N ASN A 11 4.03 19.96 3.57
CA ASN A 11 4.78 21.22 3.35
C ASN A 11 5.83 21.08 2.24
N ALA A 12 5.93 19.93 1.58
CA ALA A 12 6.89 19.67 0.52
C ALA A 12 6.32 20.06 -0.85
N VAL A 13 7.21 20.36 -1.80
CA VAL A 13 6.81 20.64 -3.20
C VAL A 13 6.61 19.31 -3.93
N ASN A 14 5.39 19.07 -4.40
CA ASN A 14 5.01 17.88 -5.19
C ASN A 14 5.55 16.54 -4.62
N PRO A 15 5.25 16.20 -3.35
CA PRO A 15 5.76 14.98 -2.74
C PRO A 15 5.10 13.71 -3.32
N PHE A 16 5.88 12.64 -3.39
CA PHE A 16 5.37 11.29 -3.58
C PHE A 16 5.90 10.39 -2.45
N LEU A 17 5.00 9.76 -1.71
CA LEU A 17 5.37 8.89 -0.60
C LEU A 17 5.44 7.44 -1.07
N PHE A 18 6.44 6.71 -0.58
CA PHE A 18 6.54 5.27 -0.79
C PHE A 18 6.76 4.56 0.53
N THR A 19 6.18 3.37 0.64
CA THR A 19 6.67 2.35 1.57
C THR A 19 7.15 1.15 0.78
N VAL A 20 8.25 0.57 1.23
CA VAL A 20 8.84 -0.65 0.68
C VAL A 20 9.05 -1.60 1.86
N ALA A 21 8.46 -2.79 1.81
CA ALA A 21 8.50 -3.72 2.93
C ALA A 21 8.38 -5.18 2.49
N THR A 22 9.04 -6.08 3.22
CA THR A 22 8.91 -7.54 3.08
C THR A 22 7.76 -8.05 3.96
N LEU A 23 6.53 -7.72 3.58
CA LEU A 23 5.42 -7.67 4.54
C LEU A 23 4.56 -8.95 4.63
N THR A 24 4.33 -9.66 3.51
CA THR A 24 3.30 -10.71 3.48
C THR A 24 3.70 -11.95 2.70
N GLY A 25 3.44 -13.13 3.28
CA GLY A 25 3.53 -14.40 2.56
C GLY A 25 2.49 -14.53 1.44
N HIS A 26 1.43 -13.71 1.46
CA HIS A 26 0.43 -13.69 0.40
C HIS A 26 1.00 -13.27 -0.97
N VAL A 27 1.97 -12.36 -1.04
CA VAL A 27 2.57 -11.96 -2.33
C VAL A 27 3.17 -13.16 -3.04
N ILE A 28 3.84 -14.06 -2.31
CA ILE A 28 4.39 -15.31 -2.87
C ILE A 28 3.27 -16.20 -3.45
N ARG A 29 2.11 -16.26 -2.80
CA ARG A 29 0.97 -17.05 -3.30
C ARG A 29 0.36 -16.43 -4.56
N ALA A 30 0.30 -15.11 -4.64
CA ALA A 30 -0.29 -14.38 -5.76
C ALA A 30 0.63 -14.33 -6.99
N TYR A 31 1.90 -14.01 -6.77
CA TYR A 31 2.84 -13.63 -7.85
C TYR A 31 4.17 -14.38 -7.80
N LYS A 32 4.32 -15.38 -6.92
CA LYS A 32 5.55 -16.17 -6.76
C LYS A 32 6.77 -15.31 -6.42
N PHE A 33 7.54 -14.94 -7.43
CA PHE A 33 8.83 -14.26 -7.31
C PHE A 33 8.77 -12.80 -7.73
N TYR A 34 7.58 -12.23 -7.92
CA TYR A 34 7.43 -10.84 -8.30
C TYR A 34 6.96 -9.96 -7.14
N THR A 35 7.54 -8.77 -7.09
CA THR A 35 7.17 -7.70 -6.16
C THR A 35 5.76 -7.20 -6.47
N ALA A 36 4.93 -6.96 -5.45
CA ALA A 36 3.63 -6.32 -5.65
C ALA A 36 3.73 -4.80 -5.43
N VAL A 37 3.19 -4.01 -6.37
CA VAL A 37 3.11 -2.55 -6.27
C VAL A 37 1.66 -2.07 -6.30
N MET A 38 1.33 -1.08 -5.48
CA MET A 38 -0.03 -0.59 -5.27
C MET A 38 -0.07 0.93 -5.10
N ASP A 39 -1.01 1.59 -5.78
CA ASP A 39 -1.24 3.03 -5.68
C ASP A 39 -2.49 3.39 -4.87
N ASN A 40 -2.40 4.46 -4.07
CA ASN A 40 -3.57 5.17 -3.55
C ASN A 40 -4.26 6.02 -4.63
N GLY A 41 -5.39 6.65 -4.29
CA GLY A 41 -6.20 7.42 -5.25
C GLY A 41 -5.40 8.47 -6.05
N PRO A 42 -4.68 9.41 -5.41
CA PRO A 42 -3.88 10.41 -6.08
C PRO A 42 -2.71 9.81 -6.89
N ALA A 43 -2.02 8.79 -6.37
CA ALA A 43 -0.93 8.12 -7.07
C ALA A 43 -1.37 7.50 -8.41
N ARG A 44 -2.60 6.99 -8.50
CA ARG A 44 -3.14 6.43 -9.76
C ARG A 44 -3.24 7.44 -10.88
N LYS A 45 -3.42 8.74 -10.58
CA LYS A 45 -3.40 9.80 -11.62
C LYS A 45 -2.03 9.90 -12.29
N PHE A 46 -0.97 9.56 -11.58
CA PHE A 46 0.39 9.54 -12.09
C PHE A 46 0.78 8.20 -12.72
N ASP A 47 -0.09 7.19 -12.64
CA ASP A 47 0.16 5.83 -13.13
C ASP A 47 1.47 5.24 -12.58
N MET A 48 1.74 5.49 -11.29
CA MET A 48 3.06 5.22 -10.71
C MET A 48 3.35 3.72 -10.63
N ALA A 49 2.38 2.90 -10.21
CA ALA A 49 2.54 1.45 -10.14
C ALA A 49 2.89 0.84 -11.50
N HIS A 50 2.22 1.24 -12.59
CA HIS A 50 2.57 0.74 -13.93
C HIS A 50 3.88 1.33 -14.46
N LYS A 51 4.25 2.57 -14.09
CA LYS A 51 5.58 3.12 -14.39
C LYS A 51 6.69 2.30 -13.72
N LEU A 52 6.49 1.90 -12.46
CA LEU A 52 7.42 1.02 -11.75
C LEU A 52 7.50 -0.36 -12.42
N GLN A 53 6.36 -0.96 -12.78
CA GLN A 53 6.32 -2.22 -13.52
C GLN A 53 7.12 -2.14 -14.84
N LYS A 54 6.85 -1.14 -15.68
CA LYS A 54 7.56 -0.92 -16.95
C LYS A 54 9.05 -0.63 -16.76
N ALA A 55 9.43 0.04 -15.66
CA ALA A 55 10.83 0.28 -15.33
C ALA A 55 11.52 -1.04 -14.94
N GLY A 56 10.85 -1.85 -14.13
CA GLY A 56 11.29 -3.18 -13.71
C GLY A 56 11.53 -4.13 -14.89
N GLU A 57 10.62 -4.15 -15.87
CA GLU A 57 10.77 -4.91 -17.11
C GLU A 57 12.07 -4.59 -17.86
N ARG A 58 12.51 -3.33 -17.84
CA ARG A 58 13.74 -2.89 -18.52
C ARG A 58 15.02 -3.35 -17.84
N ILE A 59 14.96 -3.63 -16.54
CA ILE A 59 16.12 -4.03 -15.72
C ILE A 59 16.02 -5.47 -15.20
N SER A 60 15.03 -6.23 -15.68
CA SER A 60 14.73 -7.59 -15.20
C SER A 60 14.37 -7.71 -13.71
N ASP A 61 13.88 -6.62 -13.10
CA ASP A 61 13.31 -6.60 -11.75
C ASP A 61 11.79 -6.42 -11.82
N MET A 62 11.11 -7.47 -12.25
CA MET A 62 9.69 -7.42 -12.61
C MET A 62 8.79 -7.21 -11.37
N ALA A 63 7.74 -6.39 -11.55
CA ALA A 63 6.75 -6.12 -10.51
C ALA A 63 5.32 -6.29 -11.06
N GLU A 64 4.41 -6.71 -10.19
CA GLU A 64 3.00 -6.90 -10.48
C GLU A 64 2.14 -5.82 -9.83
N VAL A 65 1.23 -5.24 -10.61
CA VAL A 65 0.35 -4.19 -10.13
C VAL A 65 -0.87 -4.81 -9.45
N SER A 66 -1.05 -4.47 -8.18
CA SER A 66 -2.26 -4.78 -7.42
C SER A 66 -3.05 -3.52 -7.12
N THR A 67 -4.34 -3.69 -6.84
CA THR A 67 -5.24 -2.57 -6.56
C THR A 67 -5.77 -2.67 -5.14
N VAL A 68 -5.54 -1.63 -4.34
CA VAL A 68 -6.22 -1.44 -3.05
C VAL A 68 -7.67 -1.02 -3.30
N ARG A 69 -8.61 -1.64 -2.60
CA ARG A 69 -10.06 -1.49 -2.75
C ARG A 69 -10.75 -1.33 -1.40
N LYS A 70 -12.05 -1.00 -1.42
CA LYS A 70 -12.84 -0.73 -0.21
C LYS A 70 -12.75 -1.86 0.81
N GLU A 71 -12.86 -3.11 0.37
CA GLU A 71 -12.79 -4.30 1.21
C GLU A 71 -11.46 -4.43 1.98
N ASP A 72 -10.35 -3.91 1.42
CA ASP A 72 -9.05 -3.90 2.10
C ASP A 72 -9.06 -2.95 3.29
N PHE A 73 -9.75 -1.82 3.17
CA PHE A 73 -9.94 -0.87 4.27
C PHE A 73 -10.91 -1.41 5.32
N GLU A 74 -12.00 -2.05 4.91
CA GLU A 74 -12.96 -2.65 5.84
C GLU A 74 -12.32 -3.73 6.72
N MET A 75 -11.42 -4.54 6.16
CA MET A 75 -10.67 -5.54 6.94
C MET A 75 -9.78 -4.92 8.03
N SER A 76 -9.36 -3.66 7.87
CA SER A 76 -8.45 -2.96 8.79
C SER A 76 -9.16 -2.12 9.83
N LYS A 77 -10.50 -2.04 9.82
CA LYS A 77 -11.25 -1.35 10.87
C LYS A 77 -11.28 -2.20 12.14
N GLY A 78 -11.20 -1.54 13.30
CA GLY A 78 -11.46 -2.21 14.56
C GLY A 78 -12.85 -2.82 14.61
N HIS A 79 -12.97 -4.02 15.17
CA HIS A 79 -14.25 -4.71 15.33
C HIS A 79 -14.81 -4.61 16.75
N THR A 80 -14.04 -4.04 17.67
CA THR A 80 -14.39 -3.86 19.09
C THR A 80 -14.08 -2.44 19.54
N GLU A 81 -14.54 -2.07 20.73
CA GLU A 81 -14.26 -0.77 21.36
C GLU A 81 -12.80 -0.59 21.80
N TYR A 82 -12.00 -1.67 21.82
CA TYR A 82 -10.62 -1.66 22.31
C TYR A 82 -9.59 -1.31 21.23
N GLU A 83 -10.00 -1.26 19.97
CA GLU A 83 -9.11 -1.04 18.82
C GLU A 83 -9.74 -0.08 17.80
N ASP A 84 -8.95 0.89 17.33
CA ASP A 84 -9.37 1.74 16.21
C ASP A 84 -9.17 1.01 14.87
N LEU A 85 -8.08 0.26 14.76
CA LEU A 85 -7.65 -0.42 13.54
C LEU A 85 -7.10 -1.81 13.85
N LEU A 86 -7.43 -2.76 12.99
CA LEU A 86 -6.92 -4.13 13.04
C LEU A 86 -5.75 -4.27 12.05
N GLN A 87 -4.59 -4.70 12.56
CA GLN A 87 -3.37 -4.85 11.74
C GLN A 87 -3.24 -6.24 11.08
N CYS A 88 -3.96 -7.24 11.57
CA CYS A 88 -3.97 -8.60 11.04
C CYS A 88 -5.22 -9.35 11.51
N ASN A 89 -5.67 -10.34 10.72
CA ASN A 89 -6.68 -11.30 11.15
C ASN A 89 -6.04 -12.54 11.77
N ASN A 90 -6.86 -13.50 12.21
CA ASN A 90 -6.40 -14.75 12.82
C ASN A 90 -5.97 -15.83 11.80
N LEU A 91 -5.95 -15.50 10.51
CA LEU A 91 -5.50 -16.41 9.47
C LEU A 91 -4.02 -16.15 9.16
N PRO A 92 -3.26 -17.18 8.72
CA PRO A 92 -1.97 -16.93 8.09
C PRO A 92 -2.13 -15.94 6.94
N SER A 93 -1.20 -14.98 6.80
CA SER A 93 -1.25 -13.99 5.71
C SER A 93 -1.46 -14.64 4.32
N SER A 94 -0.85 -15.80 4.08
CA SER A 94 -0.99 -16.58 2.84
C SER A 94 -2.39 -17.17 2.60
N ALA A 95 -3.23 -17.26 3.63
CA ALA A 95 -4.59 -17.79 3.57
C ALA A 95 -5.66 -16.68 3.67
N THR A 96 -5.26 -15.44 3.95
CA THR A 96 -6.15 -14.28 4.00
C THR A 96 -6.50 -13.82 2.59
N PRO A 97 -7.78 -13.77 2.20
CA PRO A 97 -8.18 -13.16 0.94
C PRO A 97 -7.65 -11.73 0.85
N ARG A 98 -7.01 -11.39 -0.27
CA ARG A 98 -6.41 -10.06 -0.48
C ARG A 98 -5.32 -9.70 0.56
N GLY A 99 -4.60 -10.72 1.02
CA GLY A 99 -3.69 -10.63 2.16
C GLY A 99 -2.50 -9.69 1.99
N HIS A 100 -2.14 -9.27 0.76
CA HIS A 100 -1.08 -8.28 0.53
C HIS A 100 -1.61 -6.88 0.21
N GLN A 101 -2.90 -6.74 -0.12
CA GLN A 101 -3.53 -5.43 -0.34
C GLN A 101 -4.01 -4.81 0.97
N PHE A 102 -4.56 -5.63 1.87
CA PHE A 102 -4.99 -5.20 3.20
C PHE A 102 -3.94 -4.41 3.98
N PRO A 103 -2.65 -4.83 4.05
CA PRO A 103 -1.68 -4.04 4.78
C PRO A 103 -1.36 -2.69 4.14
N ALA A 104 -1.50 -2.56 2.82
CA ALA A 104 -1.41 -1.26 2.17
C ALA A 104 -2.54 -0.33 2.65
N ALA A 105 -3.76 -0.86 2.77
CA ALA A 105 -4.90 -0.14 3.33
C ALA A 105 -4.69 0.21 4.81
N PHE A 106 -4.18 -0.72 5.62
CA PHE A 106 -3.81 -0.48 7.01
C PHE A 106 -2.82 0.67 7.13
N MET A 107 -1.74 0.68 6.33
CA MET A 107 -0.73 1.75 6.35
C MET A 107 -1.32 3.11 5.95
N ILE A 108 -2.25 3.13 5.00
CA ILE A 108 -2.97 4.36 4.64
C ILE A 108 -3.76 4.88 5.84
N MET A 109 -4.55 4.02 6.51
CA MET A 109 -5.39 4.44 7.64
C MET A 109 -4.59 4.79 8.90
N ALA A 110 -3.64 3.94 9.28
CA ALA A 110 -2.81 4.15 10.47
C ALA A 110 -1.95 5.41 10.38
N SER A 111 -1.62 5.86 9.17
CA SER A 111 -0.91 7.12 8.96
C SER A 111 -1.81 8.34 8.81
N GLY A 112 -3.13 8.18 8.70
CA GLY A 112 -4.06 9.26 8.39
C GLY A 112 -3.97 9.75 6.94
N LEU A 113 -3.41 8.95 6.02
CA LEU A 113 -3.30 9.29 4.60
C LEU A 113 -4.65 9.22 3.88
N GLU A 114 -5.62 8.46 4.38
CA GLU A 114 -6.98 8.37 3.86
C GLU A 114 -7.66 9.74 3.78
N LYS A 115 -7.39 10.62 4.76
CA LYS A 115 -7.91 12.00 4.81
C LYS A 115 -7.41 12.89 3.67
N VAL A 116 -6.30 12.50 3.06
CA VAL A 116 -5.64 13.21 1.94
C VAL A 116 -5.45 12.29 0.72
N SER A 117 -6.18 11.17 0.66
CA SER A 117 -6.18 10.24 -0.47
C SER A 117 -7.35 10.46 -1.43
N SER A 118 -8.09 11.58 -1.26
CA SER A 118 -9.05 12.00 -2.27
C SER A 118 -8.33 12.78 -3.38
N PRO A 119 -8.43 12.37 -4.65
CA PRO A 119 -7.83 13.10 -5.77
C PRO A 119 -8.46 14.48 -6.01
N LEU A 120 -9.54 14.82 -5.32
CA LEU A 120 -10.20 16.12 -5.36
C LEU A 120 -9.73 17.07 -4.25
N SER A 121 -8.96 16.55 -3.28
CA SER A 121 -8.44 17.37 -2.18
C SER A 121 -7.30 18.26 -2.68
N PRO A 122 -7.25 19.55 -2.29
CA PRO A 122 -6.09 20.41 -2.58
C PRO A 122 -4.83 19.96 -1.83
N LEU A 123 -5.00 19.17 -0.76
CA LEU A 123 -3.92 18.58 0.03
C LEU A 123 -3.65 17.11 -0.36
N ALA A 124 -4.09 16.68 -1.55
CA ALA A 124 -3.96 15.30 -1.98
C ALA A 124 -2.48 14.86 -1.98
N LEU A 125 -2.18 13.75 -1.29
CA LEU A 125 -0.84 13.17 -1.26
C LEU A 125 -0.81 11.84 -2.03
N SER A 126 0.09 11.75 -2.98
CA SER A 126 0.36 10.53 -3.73
C SER A 126 1.15 9.54 -2.87
N TYR A 127 0.68 8.31 -2.82
CA TYR A 127 1.29 7.23 -2.04
C TYR A 127 1.29 5.90 -2.82
N GLY A 128 2.45 5.26 -2.84
CA GLY A 128 2.64 3.90 -3.34
C GLY A 128 3.11 2.94 -2.24
N HIS A 129 2.60 1.71 -2.24
CA HIS A 129 3.10 0.61 -1.41
C HIS A 129 3.74 -0.46 -2.29
N THR A 130 4.97 -0.84 -1.93
CA THR A 130 5.72 -1.92 -2.55
C THR A 130 5.89 -3.05 -1.53
N SER A 131 5.33 -4.22 -1.84
CA SER A 131 5.48 -5.44 -1.05
C SER A 131 6.51 -6.34 -1.72
N LEU A 132 7.71 -6.35 -1.15
CA LEU A 132 8.82 -7.20 -1.55
C LEU A 132 8.62 -8.62 -1.00
N LEU A 133 9.29 -9.57 -1.62
CA LEU A 133 9.39 -10.92 -1.10
C LEU A 133 10.32 -10.93 0.13
N PRO A 134 10.04 -11.74 1.15
CA PRO A 134 11.03 -12.02 2.17
C PRO A 134 12.29 -12.60 1.51
N MET A 135 13.46 -12.07 1.88
CA MET A 135 14.73 -12.66 1.46
C MET A 135 14.83 -14.07 2.04
N SER A 136 14.96 -15.07 1.18
CA SER A 136 15.16 -16.48 1.53
C SER A 136 16.56 -16.73 2.08
#